data_AF-A0A1Z4QTM4-F1
#
_entry.id   AF-A0A1Z4QTM4-F1
#
_cell.length_a   1.000
_cell.length_b   1.000
_cell.length_c   1.000
_cell.angle_alpha   90.00
_cell.angle_beta   90.00
_cell.angle_gamma   90.00
#
_symmetry.space_group_name_H-M   'P 1'
#
loop_
_entity.id
_entity.type
_entity.pdbx_description
1 polymer ?
#
loop_
_entity_poly.entity_id
_entity_poly.type
_entity_poly.pdbx_seq_one_letter_code
_entity_poly.pdbx_strand_id
1 'polypeptide(L)' 'MNPIELEWQHLKKDELASKTFEDELDLAYAVIDGIERRGEKGNYSTQRVRFNSNSSS' A
#
# COMPACT_ATOMS: atom_id res chain seq x y z
N MET A 1 -17.18 10.68 4.09
CA MET A 1 -16.42 9.41 4.08
C MET A 1 -15.09 9.71 3.43
N ASN A 2 -13.98 9.23 3.99
CA ASN A 2 -12.64 9.51 3.47
C ASN A 2 -12.41 8.63 2.22
N PRO A 3 -11.91 9.18 1.09
CA PRO A 3 -11.75 8.42 -0.15
C PRO A 3 -10.76 7.27 -0.06
N ILE A 4 -9.79 7.34 0.86
CA ILE A 4 -8.74 6.33 0.99
C ILE A 4 -9.28 4.97 1.47
N GLU A 5 -10.39 4.95 2.21
CA GLU A 5 -10.99 3.71 2.72
C GLU A 5 -11.46 2.80 1.58
N LEU A 6 -11.98 3.36 0.48
CA LEU A 6 -12.38 2.58 -0.69
C LEU A 6 -11.16 1.97 -1.38
N GLU A 7 -10.07 2.73 -1.46
CA GLU A 7 -8.80 2.28 -2.04
C GLU A 7 -8.20 1.14 -1.22
N TRP A 8 -8.29 1.20 0.10
CA TRP A 8 -7.88 0.10 0.99
C TRP A 8 -8.76 -1.15 0.87
N GLN A 9 -10.06 -0.99 0.59
CA GLN A 9 -10.93 -2.14 0.35
C GLN A 9 -10.55 -2.87 -0.93
N HIS A 10 -10.29 -2.14 -2.01
CA HIS A 10 -9.77 -2.73 -3.25
C HIS A 10 -8.43 -3.42 -3.00
N LEU A 11 -7.47 -2.74 -2.36
CA LEU A 11 -6.14 -3.30 -2.07
C LEU A 11 -6.22 -4.65 -1.34
N LYS A 12 -7.08 -4.73 -0.32
CA LYS A 12 -7.25 -5.97 0.46
C LYS A 12 -7.89 -7.10 -0.34
N LYS A 13 -8.86 -6.75 -1.20
CA LYS A 13 -9.65 -7.72 -1.94
C LYS A 13 -8.92 -8.25 -3.18
N ASP A 14 -8.35 -7.34 -3.96
CA ASP A 14 -7.87 -7.65 -5.30
C ASP A 14 -6.36 -7.95 -5.30
N GLU A 15 -5.57 -7.21 -4.51
CA GLU A 15 -4.10 -7.32 -4.52
C GLU A 15 -3.56 -8.21 -3.40
N LEU A 16 -4.11 -8.14 -2.18
CA LEU A 16 -3.71 -9.00 -1.06
C LEU A 16 -4.50 -10.32 -1.03
N ALA A 17 -5.70 -10.36 -1.61
CA ALA A 17 -6.51 -11.56 -1.88
C ALA A 17 -6.59 -12.58 -0.72
N SER A 18 -6.74 -12.08 0.52
CA SER A 18 -6.79 -12.92 1.74
C SER A 18 -5.53 -13.76 2.00
N LYS A 19 -4.38 -13.35 1.46
CA LYS A 19 -3.08 -13.98 1.74
C LYS A 19 -2.74 -13.82 3.23
N THR A 20 -2.20 -14.88 3.82
CA THR A 20 -1.61 -14.85 5.17
C THR A 20 -0.16 -14.43 5.10
N PHE A 21 0.28 -13.62 6.06
CA PHE A 21 1.65 -13.11 6.15
C PHE A 21 2.33 -13.69 7.38
N GLU A 22 3.62 -14.01 7.27
CA GLU A 22 4.39 -14.57 8.37
C GLU A 22 4.70 -13.53 9.45
N ASP A 23 4.97 -12.29 9.03
CA ASP A 23 5.27 -11.16 9.91
C ASP A 23 4.85 -9.80 9.29
N GLU A 24 5.11 -8.72 10.03
CA GLU A 24 4.80 -7.35 9.59
C GLU A 24 5.63 -6.90 8.38
N LEU A 25 6.84 -7.45 8.20
CA LEU A 25 7.72 -7.09 7.09
C LEU A 25 7.21 -7.71 5.79
N ASP A 26 6.79 -8.98 5.82
CA ASP A 26 6.13 -9.67 4.71
C ASP A 26 4.82 -8.97 4.32
N LEU A 27 4.00 -8.58 5.30
CA LEU A 27 2.82 -7.74 5.06
C LEU A 27 3.18 -6.41 4.39
N ALA A 28 4.20 -5.71 4.88
CA ALA A 28 4.62 -4.43 4.31
C ALA A 28 5.07 -4.56 2.86
N TYR A 29 5.84 -5.59 2.52
CA TYR A 29 6.23 -5.85 1.13
C TYR A 29 5.04 -6.19 0.24
N ALA A 30 4.11 -7.01 0.71
CA ALA A 30 2.92 -7.35 -0.05
C ALA A 30 2.02 -6.12 -0.33
N VAL A 31 1.91 -5.20 0.64
CA VAL A 31 1.20 -3.93 0.46
C VAL A 31 1.89 -3.05 -0.58
N ILE A 32 3.22 -2.92 -0.52
CA ILE A 32 3.99 -2.12 -1.49
C ILE A 32 3.80 -2.68 -2.91
N ASP A 33 3.99 -3.99 -3.08
CA ASP A 33 3.85 -4.68 -4.37
C ASP A 33 2.41 -4.59 -4.91
N GLY A 34 1.40 -4.72 -4.03
CA GLY A 34 0.00 -4.50 -4.41
C GLY A 34 -0.25 -3.08 -4.95
N ILE A 35 0.29 -2.06 -4.28
CA ILE A 35 0.17 -0.67 -4.71
C ILE A 35 0.88 -0.46 -6.06
N GLU A 36 2.10 -0.99 -6.24
CA GLU A 36 2.86 -0.91 -7.50
C GLU A 36 2.11 -1.55 -8.66
N ARG A 37 1.64 -2.79 -8.51
CA ARG A 37 0.85 -3.50 -9.56
C ARG A 37 -0.42 -2.76 -9.93
N ARG A 38 -1.09 -2.14 -8.95
CA ARG A 38 -2.29 -1.34 -9.19
C ARG A 38 -1.97 -0.07 -10.00
N GLY A 39 -0.81 0.54 -9.74
CA GLY A 39 -0.28 1.65 -10.54
C GLY A 39 0.03 1.26 -11.98
N GLU A 40 0.74 0.16 -12.18
CA GLU A 40 1.04 -0.39 -13.50
C GLU A 40 -0.24 -0.66 -14.30
N LYS A 41 -1.24 -1.29 -13.68
CA LYS A 41 -2.54 -1.57 -14.30
C LYS A 41 -3.31 -0.28 -14.65
N GLY A 42 -3.15 0.77 -13.85
CA GLY A 42 -3.78 2.07 -14.02
C GLY A 42 -2.99 3.05 -14.91
N ASN A 43 -1.83 2.64 -15.43
CA ASN A 43 -0.92 3.50 -16.18
C ASN A 43 -0.46 4.76 -15.41
N TYR A 44 -0.21 4.62 -14.10
CA TYR A 44 0.37 5.65 -13.25
C TYR A 44 1.50 5.10 -12.37
N SER A 45 2.51 5.92 -12.11
CA SER A 45 3.61 5.55 -11.21
C SER A 45 3.25 5.79 -9.75
N THR A 46 3.66 4.89 -8.88
CA THR A 46 3.56 5.05 -7.42
C THR A 46 4.87 5.61 -6.87
N GLN A 47 4.80 6.38 -5.79
CA GLN A 47 5.97 6.93 -5.11
C GLN A 47 5.88 6.67 -3.61
N ARG A 48 6.98 6.20 -3.03
CA ARG A 48 7.12 6.04 -1.59
C ARG A 48 7.64 7.34 -0.98
N VAL A 49 6.85 7.95 -0.11
CA VAL A 49 7.24 9.16 0.62
C VAL A 49 7.64 8.80 2.04
N ARG A 50 8.84 9.20 2.45
CA ARG A 50 9.27 9.15 3.85
C ARG A 50 8.94 10.48 4.50
N PHE A 51 8.06 10.47 5.49
CA PHE A 51 7.86 11.65 6.33
C PHE A 51 9.11 11.82 7.19
N ASN A 52 9.87 12.89 6.98
CA ASN A 52 10.84 13.31 7.98
C ASN A 52 10.03 13.75 9.20
N SER A 53 10.20 13.05 10.31
CA SER A 53 9.87 13.61 11.61
C SER A 53 10.75 14.84 11.78
N ASN A 54 10.19 16.04 11.68
CA ASN A 54 10.88 17.21 12.20
C ASN A 54 11.12 16.92 13.68
N SER A 55 12.36 16.57 14.04
CA SER A 55 12.84 16.77 15.40
C SER A 55 12.86 18.28 15.58
N SER A 56 11.78 18.83 16.15
CA SER A 56 11.77 20.17 16.70
C SER A 56 12.95 20.24 17.68
N SER A 57 14.02 20.92 17.28
CA SER A 57 15.16 21.24 18.14
C SER A 57 14.74 22.13 19.31
#